data_AF-A0A2N0XBD2-F1
#
_entry.id   AF-A0A2N0XBD2-F1
#
_cell.length_a   1.000
_cell.length_b   1.000
_cell.length_c   1.000
_cell.angle_alpha   90.00
_cell.angle_beta   90.00
_cell.angle_gamma   90.00
#
_symmetry.space_group_name_H-M   'P 1'
#
loop_
_entity.id
_entity.type
_entity.pdbx_description
1 polymer ?
#
loop_
_entity_poly.entity_id
_entity_poly.type
_entity_poly.pdbx_seq_one_letter_code
_entity_poly.pdbx_strand_id
1 'polypeptide(L)'
;MRNKLLWAGLLFSATMHYGQVGINTSQPHPNSDLTLASEDKGLLLNRVALKGTTNAAPLAGHVAGMVVYNTAANGDVTPGGYYNDGSKWVRTEALEPWLAAGTMNKASESTQNIYRTGKVAIGDFSSPNEILVASLQVKGVIRGGEYDRNEIPGQNSIAVGSFGNSAKGDSSAAFGWGNSASGNYSFAAGYGNYSSNIATIALGQSNRVNSQLSVAIGDSHNIGKTTLGGSVAIGSQNTINHNNSFVLGKYGSSTKPEQLVFSSFIGGIKFQDKVISSTNYGNGIKEYADNAAALAAGLESGTLYRTGDVLKIVH
;
A
#
# COMPACT_ATOMS: atom_id res chain seq x y z
N MET A 1 57.02 77.00 -51.06
CA MET A 1 55.67 76.99 -50.43
C MET A 1 55.26 75.51 -50.30
N ARG A 2 55.58 74.86 -49.18
CA ARG A 2 54.73 74.60 -47.98
C ARG A 2 53.82 73.36 -48.15
N ASN A 3 54.00 72.39 -47.24
CA ASN A 3 53.01 71.50 -46.56
C ASN A 3 53.59 70.07 -46.40
N LYS A 4 54.04 69.65 -45.20
CA LYS A 4 53.30 69.20 -43.99
C LYS A 4 52.69 67.78 -44.15
N LEU A 5 52.64 67.07 -43.01
CA LEU A 5 51.94 65.81 -42.67
C LEU A 5 52.68 64.49 -42.96
N LEU A 6 52.68 63.48 -42.10
CA LEU A 6 52.40 63.31 -40.67
C LEU A 6 52.94 61.90 -40.32
N TRP A 7 53.46 61.72 -39.11
CA TRP A 7 53.82 60.40 -38.59
C TRP A 7 52.59 59.49 -38.56
N ALA A 8 52.70 58.30 -39.12
CA ALA A 8 51.78 57.19 -38.85
C ALA A 8 52.64 55.92 -38.67
N GLY A 9 53.30 55.82 -37.52
CA GLY A 9 53.87 54.56 -37.07
C GLY A 9 52.74 53.58 -36.83
N LEU A 10 52.75 52.49 -37.60
CA LEU A 10 51.78 51.40 -37.53
C LEU A 10 51.74 50.85 -36.09
N LEU A 11 50.67 51.14 -35.34
CA LEU A 11 50.35 50.40 -34.12
C LEU A 11 49.93 48.99 -34.55
N PHE A 12 50.85 48.03 -34.45
CA PHE A 12 50.50 46.61 -34.42
C PHE A 12 49.75 46.35 -33.11
N SER A 13 48.44 46.57 -33.12
CA SER A 13 47.55 46.07 -32.08
C SER A 13 47.54 44.55 -32.18
N ALA A 14 48.29 43.88 -31.29
CA ALA A 14 48.18 42.44 -31.12
C ALA A 14 46.84 42.14 -30.43
N THR A 15 45.78 41.98 -31.22
CA THR A 15 44.52 41.45 -30.69
C THR A 15 44.72 39.97 -30.41
N MET A 16 44.53 39.59 -29.14
CA MET A 16 44.44 38.19 -28.72
C MET A 16 43.28 37.53 -29.49
N HIS A 17 43.59 36.59 -30.36
CA HIS A 17 42.57 35.77 -31.00
C HIS A 17 42.31 34.57 -30.08
N TYR A 18 41.09 34.46 -29.57
CA TYR A 18 40.67 33.27 -28.81
C TYR A 18 40.66 32.05 -29.74
N GLY A 19 41.26 30.94 -29.30
CA GLY A 19 41.46 29.70 -30.08
C GLY A 19 40.22 28.84 -30.31
N GLN A 20 39.02 29.41 -30.19
CA GLN A 20 37.76 28.73 -30.39
C GLN A 20 37.52 28.42 -31.88
N VAL A 21 37.08 27.20 -32.17
CA VAL A 21 36.80 26.72 -33.51
C VAL A 21 35.30 26.82 -33.77
N GLY A 22 34.89 27.69 -34.70
CA GLY A 22 33.55 27.68 -35.26
C GLY A 22 33.52 26.86 -36.54
N ILE A 23 32.64 25.86 -36.63
CA ILE A 23 32.36 25.14 -37.88
C ILE A 23 30.99 25.58 -38.38
N ASN A 24 30.98 26.15 -39.59
CA ASN A 24 29.80 26.76 -40.23
C ASN A 24 29.19 27.93 -39.44
N THR A 25 29.98 28.64 -38.63
CA THR A 25 29.60 29.92 -37.99
C THR A 25 30.80 30.84 -37.86
N SER A 26 30.58 32.14 -38.03
CA SER A 26 31.55 33.20 -37.71
C SER A 26 31.42 33.73 -36.28
N GLN A 27 30.40 33.27 -35.55
CA GLN A 27 30.11 33.61 -34.15
C GLN A 27 30.07 32.34 -33.31
N PRO A 28 31.23 31.70 -33.03
CA PRO A 28 31.29 30.61 -32.07
C PRO A 28 30.83 31.08 -30.68
N HIS A 29 30.18 30.18 -29.94
CA HIS A 29 29.68 30.46 -28.60
C HIS A 29 30.86 30.75 -27.66
N PRO A 30 30.82 31.82 -26.83
CA PRO A 30 31.97 32.27 -26.04
C PRO A 30 32.44 31.29 -24.97
N ASN A 31 31.59 30.33 -24.59
CA ASN A 31 31.91 29.28 -23.61
C ASN A 31 32.19 27.91 -24.25
N SER A 32 32.53 27.86 -25.55
CA SER A 32 32.88 26.60 -26.22
C SER A 32 34.15 26.74 -27.04
N ASP A 33 35.06 25.79 -26.88
CA ASP A 33 36.22 25.68 -27.77
C ASP A 33 35.84 25.16 -29.16
N LEU A 34 34.68 24.50 -29.29
CA LEU A 34 34.11 24.06 -30.56
C LEU A 34 32.62 24.40 -30.64
N THR A 35 32.22 25.21 -31.62
CA THR A 35 30.82 25.46 -31.96
C THR A 35 30.47 24.86 -33.32
N LEU A 36 29.42 24.04 -33.37
CA LEU A 36 28.85 23.48 -34.59
C LEU A 36 27.50 24.16 -34.85
N ALA A 37 27.34 24.87 -35.97
CA ALA A 37 26.17 25.71 -36.21
C ALA A 37 25.30 25.30 -37.41
N SER A 38 25.55 24.14 -38.01
CA SER A 38 24.67 23.62 -39.06
C SER A 38 23.31 23.22 -38.47
N GLU A 39 22.22 23.60 -39.14
CA GLU A 39 20.84 23.27 -38.72
C GLU A 39 20.45 21.83 -39.04
N ASP A 40 21.13 21.19 -40.00
CA ASP A 40 20.77 19.91 -40.61
C ASP A 40 21.89 18.86 -40.56
N LYS A 41 22.99 19.11 -39.81
CA LYS A 41 24.12 18.18 -39.67
C LYS A 41 24.40 17.86 -38.21
N GLY A 42 24.79 16.61 -37.95
CA GLY A 42 25.21 16.14 -36.64
C GLY A 42 26.73 15.99 -36.49
N LEU A 43 27.16 15.76 -35.25
CA LEU A 43 28.52 15.31 -34.93
C LEU A 43 28.57 13.78 -34.94
N LEU A 44 29.34 13.19 -35.85
CA LEU A 44 29.63 11.76 -35.80
C LEU A 44 30.74 11.51 -34.78
N LEU A 45 30.38 11.00 -33.61
CA LEU A 45 31.31 10.65 -32.55
C LEU A 45 32.21 9.47 -32.95
N ASN A 46 33.37 9.35 -32.28
CA ASN A 46 34.22 8.20 -32.42
C ASN A 46 33.46 6.91 -32.06
N ARG A 47 33.51 5.92 -32.96
CA ARG A 47 32.86 4.62 -32.81
C ARG A 47 33.80 3.66 -32.10
N VAL A 48 33.52 3.39 -30.83
CA VAL A 48 34.40 2.62 -29.94
C VAL A 48 33.69 1.34 -29.50
N ALA A 49 34.34 0.18 -29.62
CA ALA A 49 33.78 -1.09 -29.13
C ALA A 49 34.13 -1.28 -27.64
N LEU A 50 33.30 -0.75 -26.74
CA LEU A 50 33.54 -0.80 -25.29
C LEU A 50 33.49 -2.24 -24.76
N LYS A 51 34.27 -2.51 -23.69
CA LYS A 51 34.34 -3.83 -23.07
C LYS A 51 33.44 -4.00 -21.84
N GLY A 52 32.97 -2.91 -21.25
CA GLY A 52 32.08 -2.86 -20.08
C GLY A 52 32.12 -1.45 -19.48
N THR A 53 31.16 -1.07 -18.63
CA THR A 53 31.10 0.31 -18.12
C THR A 53 32.27 0.67 -17.22
N THR A 54 32.74 -0.27 -16.40
CA THR A 54 33.88 -0.09 -15.48
C THR A 54 35.25 -0.35 -16.13
N ASN A 55 35.29 -0.63 -17.43
CA ASN A 55 36.52 -0.90 -18.17
C ASN A 55 36.88 0.27 -19.08
N ALA A 56 38.08 0.83 -18.92
CA ALA A 56 38.59 1.88 -19.79
C ALA A 56 38.85 1.40 -21.22
N ALA A 57 39.15 0.10 -21.40
CA ALA A 57 39.47 -0.48 -22.69
C ALA A 57 38.31 -0.32 -23.70
N PRO A 58 38.62 0.00 -24.97
CA PRO A 58 39.94 -0.04 -25.60
C PRO A 58 40.79 1.24 -25.42
N LEU A 59 40.34 2.21 -24.63
CA LEU A 59 41.15 3.38 -24.30
C LEU A 59 42.11 3.05 -23.14
N ALA A 60 43.19 3.83 -23.04
CA ALA A 60 44.23 3.61 -22.02
C ALA A 60 43.78 3.96 -20.59
N GLY A 61 42.71 4.77 -20.43
CA GLY A 61 42.20 5.20 -19.13
C GLY A 61 40.85 5.89 -19.24
N HIS A 62 40.16 6.03 -18.10
CA HIS A 62 38.94 6.82 -17.99
C HIS A 62 39.29 8.32 -17.93
N VAL A 63 38.60 9.13 -18.73
CA VAL A 63 38.82 10.58 -18.84
C VAL A 63 37.48 11.28 -18.77
N ALA A 64 37.24 12.02 -17.68
CA ALA A 64 35.97 12.71 -17.45
C ALA A 64 35.60 13.66 -18.60
N GLY A 65 34.34 13.64 -19.01
CA GLY A 65 33.81 14.48 -20.09
C GLY A 65 34.01 13.93 -21.50
N MET A 66 34.74 12.81 -21.66
CA MET A 66 34.91 12.17 -22.97
C MET A 66 33.60 11.55 -23.44
N VAL A 67 33.22 11.78 -24.71
CA VAL A 67 31.97 11.25 -25.30
C VAL A 67 32.30 10.38 -26.52
N VAL A 68 31.68 9.20 -26.61
CA VAL A 68 31.86 8.24 -27.71
C VAL A 68 30.53 7.61 -28.09
N TYR A 69 30.48 7.00 -29.28
CA TYR A 69 29.41 6.07 -29.65
C TYR A 69 29.90 4.63 -29.47
N ASN A 70 29.31 3.88 -28.54
CA ASN A 70 29.61 2.47 -28.36
C ASN A 70 29.01 1.64 -29.50
N THR A 71 29.79 0.69 -30.04
CA THR A 71 29.33 -0.25 -31.08
C THR A 71 29.16 -1.68 -30.59
N ALA A 72 29.63 -2.01 -29.38
CA ALA A 72 29.60 -3.37 -28.85
C ALA A 72 28.35 -3.65 -28.01
N ALA A 73 27.88 -4.91 -28.04
CA ALA A 73 26.98 -5.47 -27.04
C ALA A 73 27.80 -6.48 -26.22
N ASN A 74 28.41 -6.04 -25.11
CA ASN A 74 29.29 -6.86 -24.29
C ASN A 74 29.12 -6.51 -22.80
N GLY A 75 28.91 -7.51 -21.94
CA GLY A 75 28.64 -7.27 -20.53
C GLY A 75 27.42 -6.36 -20.32
N ASP A 76 27.65 -5.21 -19.69
CA ASP A 76 26.64 -4.20 -19.34
C ASP A 76 26.55 -3.02 -20.32
N VAL A 77 27.31 -3.05 -21.44
CA VAL A 77 27.22 -2.04 -22.50
C VAL A 77 26.44 -2.55 -23.71
N THR A 78 25.69 -1.64 -24.34
CA THR A 78 24.93 -1.84 -25.58
C THR A 78 25.25 -0.72 -26.56
N PRO A 79 25.03 -0.88 -27.88
CA PRO A 79 25.27 0.20 -28.83
C PRO A 79 24.51 1.49 -28.46
N GLY A 80 25.16 2.65 -28.57
CA GLY A 80 24.57 3.95 -28.20
C GLY A 80 25.60 4.99 -27.74
N GLY A 81 25.12 6.18 -27.36
CA GLY A 81 25.97 7.25 -26.82
C GLY A 81 26.41 6.97 -25.39
N TYR A 82 27.69 7.17 -25.10
CA TYR A 82 28.26 7.09 -23.76
C TYR A 82 29.16 8.30 -23.52
N TYR A 83 29.15 8.80 -22.28
CA TYR A 83 30.20 9.68 -21.79
C TYR A 83 30.98 9.01 -20.66
N ASN A 84 32.19 9.47 -20.39
CA ASN A 84 32.99 9.00 -19.30
C ASN A 84 32.94 9.99 -18.14
N ASP A 85 32.71 9.51 -16.91
CA ASP A 85 32.65 10.35 -15.71
C ASP A 85 34.01 10.50 -15.00
N GLY A 86 35.08 9.94 -15.58
CA GLY A 86 36.43 9.85 -15.00
C GLY A 86 36.71 8.52 -14.32
N SER A 87 35.69 7.70 -14.05
CA SER A 87 35.83 6.39 -13.40
C SER A 87 35.13 5.25 -14.14
N LYS A 88 34.13 5.56 -14.98
CA LYS A 88 33.36 4.58 -15.76
C LYS A 88 32.69 5.25 -16.97
N TRP A 89 32.21 4.42 -17.88
CA TRP A 89 31.32 4.82 -18.97
C TRP A 89 29.87 4.86 -18.48
N VAL A 90 29.21 5.99 -18.73
CA VAL A 90 27.80 6.23 -18.42
C VAL A 90 27.05 6.38 -19.73
N ARG A 91 25.99 5.57 -19.90
CA ARG A 91 25.13 5.64 -21.08
C ARG A 91 24.33 6.95 -21.05
N THR A 92 24.27 7.65 -22.19
CA THR A 92 23.60 8.96 -22.28
C THR A 92 22.07 8.86 -22.29
N GLU A 93 21.51 7.67 -22.50
CA GLU A 93 20.06 7.47 -22.46
C GLU A 93 19.56 7.21 -21.04
N ALA A 94 18.57 7.99 -20.60
CA ALA A 94 17.82 7.69 -19.38
C ALA A 94 17.03 6.38 -19.54
N LEU A 95 17.15 5.51 -18.53
CA LEU A 95 16.30 4.34 -18.38
C LEU A 95 14.96 4.81 -17.79
N GLU A 96 13.97 5.10 -18.65
CA GLU A 96 12.57 5.07 -18.20
C GLU A 96 12.23 3.60 -17.91
N PRO A 97 11.98 3.23 -16.64
CA PRO A 97 11.77 1.83 -16.29
C PRO A 97 10.36 1.33 -16.67
N TRP A 98 9.50 2.21 -17.16
CA TRP A 98 8.10 1.96 -17.46
C TRP A 98 7.86 1.84 -18.97
N LEU A 99 7.19 0.76 -19.37
CA LEU A 99 6.78 0.48 -20.74
C LEU A 99 5.30 0.81 -20.93
N ALA A 100 4.92 1.23 -22.13
CA ALA A 100 3.51 1.44 -22.48
C ALA A 100 2.80 0.08 -22.63
N ALA A 101 1.70 -0.12 -21.91
CA ALA A 101 0.93 -1.36 -21.90
C ALA A 101 0.53 -1.80 -23.32
N GLY A 102 0.69 -3.10 -23.61
CA GLY A 102 0.45 -3.68 -24.93
C GLY A 102 1.60 -3.53 -25.93
N THR A 103 2.73 -2.91 -25.53
CA THR A 103 3.90 -2.72 -26.39
C THR A 103 5.20 -3.09 -25.66
N MET A 104 6.32 -3.12 -26.40
CA MET A 104 7.68 -3.15 -25.83
C MET A 104 8.34 -1.76 -25.80
N ASN A 105 7.57 -0.71 -26.11
CA ASN A 105 8.08 0.66 -26.19
C ASN A 105 8.02 1.33 -24.82
N LYS A 106 8.95 2.25 -24.56
CA LYS A 106 8.95 3.10 -23.37
C LYS A 106 7.70 3.97 -23.34
N ALA A 107 7.13 4.18 -22.15
CA ALA A 107 6.07 5.17 -21.97
C ALA A 107 6.65 6.58 -22.12
N SER A 108 5.92 7.47 -22.80
CA SER A 108 6.33 8.84 -23.12
C SER A 108 5.34 9.91 -22.65
N GLU A 109 4.16 9.51 -22.17
CA GLU A 109 3.09 10.43 -21.74
C GLU A 109 2.46 9.98 -20.43
N SER A 110 1.98 10.94 -19.63
CA SER A 110 1.35 10.67 -18.32
C SER A 110 -0.05 10.05 -18.41
N THR A 111 -0.65 10.03 -19.60
CA THR A 111 -1.98 9.44 -19.89
C THR A 111 -1.89 7.96 -20.28
N GLN A 112 -0.69 7.43 -20.53
CA GLN A 112 -0.51 6.06 -20.95
C GLN A 112 -0.65 5.09 -19.77
N ASN A 113 -1.30 3.95 -20.01
CA ASN A 113 -1.22 2.81 -19.10
C ASN A 113 0.21 2.26 -19.14
N ILE A 114 0.85 2.14 -17.98
CA ILE A 114 2.25 1.72 -17.87
C ILE A 114 2.39 0.36 -17.18
N TYR A 115 3.43 -0.39 -17.54
CA TYR A 115 3.83 -1.62 -16.84
C TYR A 115 5.35 -1.76 -16.78
N ARG A 116 5.83 -2.68 -15.95
CA ARG A 116 7.22 -3.15 -15.97
C ARG A 116 7.27 -4.66 -15.79
N THR A 117 8.33 -5.28 -16.30
CA THR A 117 8.53 -6.74 -16.23
C THR A 117 9.16 -7.19 -14.91
N GLY A 118 9.88 -6.31 -14.21
CA GLY A 118 10.40 -6.58 -12.86
C GLY A 118 9.41 -6.20 -11.73
N LYS A 119 9.76 -6.52 -10.48
CA LYS A 119 8.94 -6.22 -9.27
C LYS A 119 9.01 -4.75 -8.83
N VAL A 120 7.89 -4.11 -8.51
CA VAL A 120 7.84 -2.75 -7.97
C VAL A 120 8.02 -2.76 -6.46
N ALA A 121 8.89 -1.89 -5.95
CA ALA A 121 9.09 -1.67 -4.52
C ALA A 121 8.85 -0.19 -4.19
N ILE A 122 8.17 0.10 -3.07
CA ILE A 122 7.91 1.45 -2.58
C ILE A 122 8.37 1.53 -1.12
N GLY A 123 9.34 2.41 -0.84
CA GLY A 123 10.00 2.55 0.46
C GLY A 123 11.52 2.33 0.38
N ASP A 124 12.18 2.19 1.53
CA ASP A 124 13.61 1.90 1.59
C ASP A 124 13.90 0.41 1.40
N PHE A 125 14.49 0.07 0.25
CA PHE A 125 14.97 -1.28 -0.11
C PHE A 125 16.48 -1.29 -0.39
N SER A 126 17.24 -0.40 0.26
CA SER A 126 18.68 -0.22 0.01
C SER A 126 19.58 -1.31 0.61
N SER A 127 19.03 -2.21 1.44
CA SER A 127 19.79 -3.31 2.03
C SER A 127 20.26 -4.31 0.96
N PRO A 128 21.56 -4.65 0.88
CA PRO A 128 22.10 -5.54 -0.15
C PRO A 128 21.49 -6.94 -0.20
N ASN A 129 20.93 -7.41 0.93
CA ASN A 129 20.34 -8.74 1.06
C ASN A 129 18.80 -8.72 0.96
N GLU A 130 18.22 -7.60 0.58
CA GLU A 130 16.78 -7.47 0.49
C GLU A 130 16.23 -8.01 -0.83
N ILE A 131 15.43 -9.05 -0.74
CA ILE A 131 14.82 -9.72 -1.89
C ILE A 131 13.38 -9.26 -2.03
N LEU A 132 13.05 -8.67 -3.19
CA LEU A 132 11.66 -8.43 -3.56
C LEU A 132 10.96 -9.76 -3.81
N VAL A 133 9.94 -10.08 -3.02
CA VAL A 133 9.21 -11.36 -3.13
C VAL A 133 7.91 -11.23 -3.89
N ALA A 134 7.22 -10.08 -3.81
CA ALA A 134 5.96 -9.82 -4.50
C ALA A 134 6.12 -8.91 -5.73
N SER A 135 5.17 -8.96 -6.67
CA SER A 135 5.14 -8.06 -7.84
C SER A 135 5.03 -6.58 -7.44
N LEU A 136 4.35 -6.29 -6.33
CA LEU A 136 4.34 -4.99 -5.65
C LEU A 136 4.63 -5.23 -4.17
N GLN A 137 5.66 -4.57 -3.64
CA GLN A 137 6.01 -4.63 -2.22
C GLN A 137 6.14 -3.20 -1.68
N VAL A 138 5.37 -2.89 -0.63
CA VAL A 138 5.37 -1.56 0.00
C VAL A 138 5.85 -1.71 1.43
N LYS A 139 6.84 -0.90 1.82
CA LYS A 139 7.22 -0.71 3.22
C LYS A 139 6.60 0.58 3.74
N GLY A 140 5.76 0.47 4.76
CA GLY A 140 5.06 1.59 5.36
C GLY A 140 3.57 1.59 5.04
N VAL A 141 2.99 2.79 4.95
CA VAL A 141 1.54 2.99 4.86
C VAL A 141 1.02 2.78 3.44
N ILE A 142 -0.10 2.08 3.32
CA ILE A 142 -0.85 1.94 2.07
C ILE A 142 -2.17 2.71 2.17
N ARG A 143 -2.35 3.66 1.26
CA ARG A 143 -3.59 4.43 1.06
C ARG A 143 -4.01 4.35 -0.41
N GLY A 144 -5.22 3.89 -0.68
CA GLY A 144 -5.89 3.94 -1.98
C GLY A 144 -7.40 4.22 -1.85
N GLY A 145 -7.86 5.37 -2.36
CA GLY A 145 -9.22 5.87 -2.11
C GLY A 145 -9.28 7.39 -1.94
N GLU A 146 -10.46 7.88 -1.54
CA GLU A 146 -10.63 9.27 -1.09
C GLU A 146 -10.39 9.37 0.43
N TYR A 147 -9.56 10.34 0.85
CA TYR A 147 -9.14 10.52 2.23
C TYR A 147 -9.29 11.95 2.71
N ASP A 148 -9.53 12.09 4.01
CA ASP A 148 -9.33 13.35 4.70
C ASP A 148 -7.83 13.67 4.79
N ARG A 149 -7.41 14.78 4.17
CA ARG A 149 -5.99 15.18 4.01
C ARG A 149 -5.23 15.42 5.32
N ASN A 150 -5.93 15.48 6.45
CA ASN A 150 -5.35 15.81 7.76
C ASN A 150 -5.15 14.58 8.66
N GLU A 151 -5.43 13.38 8.16
CA GLU A 151 -5.27 12.17 8.94
C GLU A 151 -3.82 11.67 8.95
N ILE A 152 -3.26 11.51 10.15
CA ILE A 152 -1.97 10.83 10.35
C ILE A 152 -2.24 9.31 10.45
N PRO A 153 -1.76 8.50 9.49
CA PRO A 153 -1.90 7.05 9.53
C PRO A 153 -0.96 6.46 10.59
N GLY A 154 -1.34 5.33 11.16
CA GLY A 154 -0.42 4.53 11.99
C GLY A 154 0.69 3.90 11.15
N GLN A 155 1.79 3.51 11.79
CA GLN A 155 2.89 2.84 11.09
C GLN A 155 2.42 1.50 10.49
N ASN A 156 2.89 1.17 9.28
CA ASN A 156 2.52 -0.09 8.59
C ASN A 156 1.00 -0.31 8.45
N SER A 157 0.20 0.76 8.43
CA SER A 157 -1.26 0.65 8.31
C SER A 157 -1.71 0.58 6.86
N ILE A 158 -2.91 0.04 6.66
CA ILE A 158 -3.60 0.02 5.37
C ILE A 158 -4.99 0.63 5.51
N ALA A 159 -5.27 1.67 4.75
CA ALA A 159 -6.63 2.19 4.60
C ALA A 159 -6.95 2.18 3.12
N VAL A 160 -7.96 1.44 2.66
CA VAL A 160 -8.34 1.41 1.24
C VAL A 160 -9.85 1.32 1.05
N GLY A 161 -10.33 1.86 -0.06
CA GLY A 161 -11.74 1.86 -0.43
C GLY A 161 -12.25 3.26 -0.76
N SER A 162 -13.55 3.47 -0.59
CA SER A 162 -14.18 4.77 -0.82
C SER A 162 -14.06 5.68 0.41
N PHE A 163 -14.50 6.94 0.25
CA PHE A 163 -14.49 8.02 1.23
C PHE A 163 -14.39 7.60 2.72
N GLY A 164 -13.43 8.18 3.44
CA GLY A 164 -13.41 8.23 4.90
C GLY A 164 -12.86 6.98 5.63
N ASN A 165 -12.14 6.09 4.94
CA ASN A 165 -11.42 5.02 5.65
C ASN A 165 -10.18 5.57 6.36
N SER A 166 -10.06 5.22 7.64
CA SER A 166 -9.09 5.77 8.58
C SER A 166 -8.37 4.63 9.32
N ALA A 167 -7.07 4.47 9.12
CA ALA A 167 -6.24 3.46 9.79
C ALA A 167 -5.13 4.15 10.60
N LYS A 168 -5.50 4.64 11.79
CA LYS A 168 -4.66 5.49 12.67
C LYS A 168 -3.81 4.69 13.64
N GLY A 169 -4.23 3.48 14.00
CA GLY A 169 -3.43 2.62 14.86
C GLY A 169 -2.24 2.03 14.13
N ASP A 170 -1.15 1.76 14.84
CA ASP A 170 -0.02 1.05 14.24
C ASP A 170 -0.44 -0.36 13.82
N SER A 171 -0.02 -0.78 12.62
CA SER A 171 -0.40 -2.04 11.99
C SER A 171 -1.92 -2.24 11.89
N SER A 172 -2.69 -1.15 11.82
CA SER A 172 -4.15 -1.19 11.67
C SER A 172 -4.59 -1.27 10.22
N ALA A 173 -5.84 -1.68 10.01
CA ALA A 173 -6.40 -1.93 8.70
C ALA A 173 -7.86 -1.44 8.59
N ALA A 174 -8.16 -0.61 7.59
CA ALA A 174 -9.50 -0.10 7.28
C ALA A 174 -9.88 -0.35 5.82
N PHE A 175 -10.99 -1.05 5.57
CA PHE A 175 -11.43 -1.45 4.22
C PHE A 175 -12.91 -1.13 3.96
N GLY A 176 -13.24 -0.44 2.86
CA GLY A 176 -14.64 -0.26 2.43
C GLY A 176 -15.08 1.21 2.37
N TRP A 177 -16.07 1.62 3.18
CA TRP A 177 -16.55 3.01 3.24
C TRP A 177 -16.65 3.49 4.69
N GLY A 178 -16.02 4.61 5.01
CA GLY A 178 -16.17 5.30 6.31
C GLY A 178 -15.73 4.51 7.55
N ASN A 179 -14.80 3.54 7.42
CA ASN A 179 -14.35 2.76 8.58
C ASN A 179 -13.21 3.46 9.33
N SER A 180 -13.14 3.30 10.65
CA SER A 180 -12.02 3.79 11.46
C SER A 180 -11.41 2.67 12.31
N ALA A 181 -10.18 2.30 12.01
CA ALA A 181 -9.33 1.40 12.76
C ALA A 181 -8.28 2.26 13.52
N SER A 182 -8.66 2.81 14.67
CA SER A 182 -7.83 3.76 15.42
C SER A 182 -7.02 3.13 16.54
N GLY A 183 -7.32 1.89 16.94
CA GLY A 183 -6.48 1.14 17.88
C GLY A 183 -5.30 0.45 17.20
N ASN A 184 -4.19 0.28 17.91
CA ASN A 184 -3.05 -0.51 17.40
C ASN A 184 -3.49 -1.95 17.11
N TYR A 185 -3.04 -2.51 15.98
CA TYR A 185 -3.43 -3.84 15.48
C TYR A 185 -4.94 -4.01 15.24
N SER A 186 -5.70 -2.92 15.12
CA SER A 186 -7.16 -3.00 14.91
C SER A 186 -7.53 -3.19 13.43
N PHE A 187 -8.68 -3.79 13.20
CA PHE A 187 -9.23 -4.07 11.88
C PHE A 187 -10.68 -3.60 11.77
N ALA A 188 -10.99 -2.76 10.79
CA ALA A 188 -12.35 -2.30 10.52
C ALA A 188 -12.69 -2.47 9.04
N ALA A 189 -13.74 -3.24 8.71
CA ALA A 189 -14.09 -3.47 7.31
C ALA A 189 -15.61 -3.51 7.04
N GLY A 190 -16.02 -2.89 5.93
CA GLY A 190 -17.41 -2.78 5.51
C GLY A 190 -17.86 -1.32 5.44
N TYR A 191 -18.97 -0.98 6.11
CA TYR A 191 -19.56 0.36 6.10
C TYR A 191 -19.63 0.94 7.52
N GLY A 192 -18.90 2.02 7.79
CA GLY A 192 -19.06 2.82 9.01
C GLY A 192 -18.64 2.14 10.31
N ASN A 193 -17.70 1.18 10.28
CA ASN A 193 -17.24 0.51 11.49
C ASN A 193 -16.20 1.33 12.27
N TYR A 194 -16.15 1.16 13.59
CA TYR A 194 -15.26 1.88 14.49
C TYR A 194 -14.56 0.93 15.46
N SER A 195 -13.29 0.66 15.23
CA SER A 195 -12.43 -0.23 16.01
C SER A 195 -11.33 0.59 16.69
N SER A 196 -11.52 0.92 17.98
CA SER A 196 -10.79 2.03 18.61
C SER A 196 -9.78 1.65 19.69
N ASN A 197 -9.62 0.35 19.94
CA ASN A 197 -8.74 -0.16 20.98
C ASN A 197 -7.81 -1.24 20.43
N ILE A 198 -6.83 -1.65 21.23
CA ILE A 198 -5.77 -2.58 20.84
C ILE A 198 -6.37 -3.91 20.38
N ALA A 199 -5.93 -4.38 19.22
CA ALA A 199 -6.28 -5.68 18.64
C ALA A 199 -7.80 -5.93 18.56
N THR A 200 -8.56 -4.90 18.18
CA THR A 200 -10.01 -4.97 17.98
C THR A 200 -10.38 -5.29 16.54
N ILE A 201 -11.51 -5.95 16.33
CA ILE A 201 -12.03 -6.28 15.00
C ILE A 201 -13.49 -5.82 14.89
N ALA A 202 -13.81 -5.04 13.86
CA ALA A 202 -15.17 -4.61 13.54
C ALA A 202 -15.50 -4.89 12.06
N LEU A 203 -16.37 -5.86 11.80
CA LEU A 203 -16.71 -6.33 10.45
C LEU A 203 -18.20 -6.17 10.15
N GLY A 204 -18.54 -5.59 9.01
CA GLY A 204 -19.91 -5.47 8.51
C GLY A 204 -20.37 -4.01 8.48
N GLN A 205 -21.46 -3.68 9.17
CA GLN A 205 -22.06 -2.35 9.14
C GLN A 205 -22.15 -1.74 10.54
N SER A 206 -21.68 -0.50 10.70
CA SER A 206 -21.92 0.33 11.88
C SER A 206 -21.52 -0.30 13.22
N ASN A 207 -20.55 -1.20 13.25
CA ASN A 207 -20.09 -1.82 14.49
C ASN A 207 -19.14 -0.91 15.23
N ARG A 208 -19.30 -0.80 16.56
CA ARG A 208 -18.44 -0.02 17.43
C ARG A 208 -17.78 -0.92 18.47
N VAL A 209 -16.45 -1.00 18.44
CA VAL A 209 -15.64 -1.85 19.32
C VAL A 209 -14.61 -1.00 20.05
N ASN A 210 -14.85 -0.75 21.34
CA ASN A 210 -13.99 0.11 22.17
C ASN A 210 -13.25 -0.65 23.29
N SER A 211 -13.50 -1.95 23.43
CA SER A 211 -12.79 -2.79 24.40
C SER A 211 -11.67 -3.57 23.72
N GLN A 212 -10.51 -3.66 24.36
CA GLN A 212 -9.35 -4.38 23.81
C GLN A 212 -9.67 -5.84 23.47
N LEU A 213 -8.96 -6.42 22.51
CA LEU A 213 -9.07 -7.84 22.12
C LEU A 213 -10.50 -8.30 21.77
N SER A 214 -11.38 -7.37 21.40
CA SER A 214 -12.79 -7.64 21.19
C SER A 214 -13.15 -7.65 19.72
N VAL A 215 -14.19 -8.41 19.38
CA VAL A 215 -14.58 -8.70 17.99
C VAL A 215 -16.08 -8.43 17.82
N ALA A 216 -16.45 -7.63 16.83
CA ALA A 216 -17.83 -7.45 16.40
C ALA A 216 -17.98 -7.83 14.93
N ILE A 217 -18.94 -8.71 14.62
CA ILE A 217 -19.21 -9.18 13.24
C ILE A 217 -20.70 -9.13 12.97
N GLY A 218 -21.11 -8.27 12.04
CA GLY A 218 -22.50 -8.12 11.64
C GLY A 218 -22.91 -6.66 11.54
N ASP A 219 -24.05 -6.32 12.14
CA ASP A 219 -24.66 -5.00 12.02
C ASP A 219 -24.89 -4.34 13.38
N SER A 220 -24.42 -3.10 13.53
CA SER A 220 -24.78 -2.20 14.61
C SER A 220 -24.49 -2.75 16.02
N HIS A 221 -23.40 -3.49 16.19
CA HIS A 221 -22.93 -3.90 17.52
C HIS A 221 -22.29 -2.75 18.30
N ASN A 222 -22.45 -2.76 19.61
CA ASN A 222 -21.76 -1.85 20.52
C ASN A 222 -21.04 -2.63 21.63
N ILE A 223 -19.73 -2.83 21.47
CA ILE A 223 -18.85 -3.32 22.54
C ILE A 223 -18.25 -2.10 23.23
N GLY A 224 -18.81 -1.75 24.40
CA GLY A 224 -18.35 -0.66 25.24
C GLY A 224 -16.96 -0.91 25.78
N LYS A 225 -16.25 0.15 26.21
CA LYS A 225 -14.91 0.01 26.80
C LYS A 225 -15.04 -0.72 28.14
N THR A 226 -14.28 -1.80 28.31
CA THR A 226 -14.22 -2.56 29.56
C THR A 226 -12.76 -2.70 30.04
N THR A 227 -12.54 -3.23 31.24
CA THR A 227 -11.21 -3.30 31.87
C THR A 227 -10.33 -4.40 31.29
N LEU A 228 -10.87 -5.59 31.04
CA LEU A 228 -10.12 -6.75 30.53
C LEU A 228 -10.34 -6.98 29.03
N GLY A 229 -11.48 -6.55 28.49
CA GLY A 229 -11.82 -6.77 27.08
C GLY A 229 -12.16 -8.23 26.78
N GLY A 230 -11.79 -8.69 25.58
CA GLY A 230 -12.00 -10.08 25.15
C GLY A 230 -13.45 -10.45 24.84
N SER A 231 -14.28 -9.48 24.48
CA SER A 231 -15.71 -9.70 24.22
C SER A 231 -16.00 -9.91 22.74
N VAL A 232 -17.02 -10.71 22.42
CA VAL A 232 -17.38 -11.05 21.05
C VAL A 232 -18.87 -10.82 20.83
N ALA A 233 -19.22 -10.01 19.82
CA ALA A 233 -20.59 -9.78 19.38
C ALA A 233 -20.77 -10.24 17.94
N ILE A 234 -21.74 -11.12 17.68
CA ILE A 234 -22.04 -11.60 16.33
C ILE A 234 -23.55 -11.53 16.07
N GLY A 235 -23.96 -10.99 14.91
CA GLY A 235 -25.36 -10.89 14.50
C GLY A 235 -25.80 -9.44 14.25
N SER A 236 -26.80 -8.94 14.97
CA SER A 236 -27.22 -7.53 14.83
C SER A 236 -27.66 -6.90 16.14
N GLN A 237 -27.29 -5.63 16.37
CA GLN A 237 -27.79 -4.81 17.48
C GLN A 237 -27.51 -5.38 18.89
N ASN A 238 -26.40 -6.12 19.03
CA ASN A 238 -25.94 -6.60 20.34
C ASN A 238 -25.13 -5.52 21.09
N THR A 239 -25.26 -5.47 22.42
CA THR A 239 -24.51 -4.58 23.30
C THR A 239 -23.70 -5.38 24.32
N ILE A 240 -22.41 -5.10 24.46
CA ILE A 240 -21.56 -5.74 25.46
C ILE A 240 -20.84 -4.69 26.28
N ASN A 241 -21.16 -4.62 27.58
CA ASN A 241 -20.52 -3.69 28.53
C ASN A 241 -19.73 -4.41 29.63
N HIS A 242 -19.53 -5.71 29.48
CA HIS A 242 -18.81 -6.55 30.44
C HIS A 242 -17.68 -7.31 29.78
N ASN A 243 -16.65 -7.63 30.57
CA ASN A 243 -15.47 -8.37 30.12
C ASN A 243 -15.82 -9.78 29.65
N ASN A 244 -15.03 -10.30 28.70
CA ASN A 244 -15.01 -11.71 28.32
C ASN A 244 -16.39 -12.29 27.99
N SER A 245 -17.29 -11.46 27.48
CA SER A 245 -18.67 -11.87 27.20
C SER A 245 -18.84 -12.15 25.72
N PHE A 246 -19.59 -13.20 25.40
CA PHE A 246 -19.91 -13.58 24.04
C PHE A 246 -21.42 -13.42 23.83
N VAL A 247 -21.82 -12.61 22.85
CA VAL A 247 -23.23 -12.39 22.51
C VAL A 247 -23.45 -12.73 21.04
N LEU A 248 -24.31 -13.70 20.78
CA LEU A 248 -24.69 -14.12 19.44
C LEU A 248 -26.20 -13.98 19.26
N GLY A 249 -26.60 -13.44 18.10
CA GLY A 249 -28.00 -13.26 17.72
C GLY A 249 -28.38 -11.80 17.53
N LYS A 250 -29.64 -11.46 17.79
CA LYS A 250 -30.16 -10.09 17.69
C LYS A 250 -30.60 -9.53 19.04
N TYR A 251 -30.25 -8.28 19.33
CA TYR A 251 -30.65 -7.55 20.56
C TYR A 251 -30.13 -8.14 21.88
N GLY A 252 -29.04 -8.88 21.83
CA GLY A 252 -28.43 -9.46 23.02
C GLY A 252 -27.65 -8.43 23.84
N SER A 253 -27.66 -8.59 25.15
CA SER A 253 -26.88 -7.77 26.07
C SER A 253 -26.21 -8.60 27.14
N SER A 254 -24.95 -8.31 27.47
CA SER A 254 -24.31 -8.89 28.66
C SER A 254 -24.75 -8.15 29.93
N THR A 255 -25.04 -8.90 30.99
CA THR A 255 -25.44 -8.40 32.31
C THR A 255 -24.37 -8.62 33.38
N LYS A 256 -23.33 -9.41 33.07
CA LYS A 256 -22.18 -9.67 33.94
C LYS A 256 -20.96 -10.09 33.10
N PRO A 257 -19.73 -10.04 33.65
CA PRO A 257 -18.55 -10.59 32.98
C PRO A 257 -18.68 -12.09 32.67
N GLU A 258 -17.89 -12.56 31.70
CA GLU A 258 -17.76 -13.99 31.34
C GLU A 258 -19.09 -14.66 30.93
N GLN A 259 -20.03 -13.85 30.42
CA GLN A 259 -21.34 -14.35 30.05
C GLN A 259 -21.39 -14.78 28.59
N LEU A 260 -21.89 -15.99 28.37
CA LEU A 260 -22.36 -16.44 27.07
C LEU A 260 -23.86 -16.12 26.93
N VAL A 261 -24.22 -15.28 25.97
CA VAL A 261 -25.60 -14.87 25.68
C VAL A 261 -25.96 -15.30 24.27
N PHE A 262 -27.03 -16.08 24.19
CA PHE A 262 -27.72 -16.38 22.95
C PHE A 262 -29.01 -15.55 22.92
N SER A 263 -29.05 -14.53 22.06
CA SER A 263 -30.19 -13.62 21.92
C SER A 263 -31.13 -14.07 20.80
N SER A 264 -32.02 -13.23 20.29
CA SER A 264 -33.11 -13.67 19.41
C SER A 264 -32.60 -14.42 18.16
N PHE A 265 -32.91 -15.72 18.06
CA PHE A 265 -32.73 -16.56 16.86
C PHE A 265 -34.11 -16.99 16.34
N ILE A 266 -34.42 -16.64 15.10
CA ILE A 266 -35.58 -17.20 14.41
C ILE A 266 -35.24 -18.65 14.08
N GLY A 267 -35.84 -19.61 14.80
CA GLY A 267 -35.65 -21.06 14.59
C GLY A 267 -34.94 -21.83 15.72
N GLY A 268 -34.51 -21.14 16.79
CA GLY A 268 -33.85 -21.78 17.94
C GLY A 268 -32.39 -22.19 17.69
N ILE A 269 -31.79 -22.86 18.67
CA ILE A 269 -30.41 -23.35 18.61
C ILE A 269 -30.46 -24.86 18.43
N LYS A 270 -29.87 -25.35 17.33
CA LYS A 270 -29.74 -26.78 17.04
C LYS A 270 -28.36 -27.27 17.48
N PHE A 271 -28.33 -28.29 18.34
CA PHE A 271 -27.09 -28.99 18.69
C PHE A 271 -26.92 -30.21 17.77
N GLN A 272 -25.71 -30.45 17.26
CA GLN A 272 -25.44 -31.51 16.25
C GLN A 272 -25.55 -32.93 16.82
N ASP A 273 -25.21 -33.11 18.09
CA ASP A 273 -25.32 -34.39 18.79
C ASP A 273 -26.41 -34.33 19.86
N LYS A 274 -26.88 -35.51 20.27
CA LYS A 274 -27.80 -35.77 21.39
C LYS A 274 -27.13 -35.43 22.75
N VAL A 275 -26.51 -34.25 22.86
CA VAL A 275 -25.80 -33.75 24.05
C VAL A 275 -26.75 -33.56 25.23
N ILE A 276 -28.06 -33.43 24.95
CA ILE A 276 -29.10 -33.44 25.97
C ILE A 276 -29.71 -34.86 26.05
N SER A 277 -28.88 -35.88 26.21
CA SER A 277 -29.37 -37.25 26.45
C SER A 277 -29.68 -37.43 27.94
N SER A 278 -30.92 -37.77 28.23
CA SER A 278 -31.47 -38.09 29.56
C SER A 278 -30.95 -39.41 30.12
N THR A 279 -29.80 -39.91 29.68
CA THR A 279 -29.47 -41.32 29.90
C THR A 279 -28.70 -41.64 31.16
N ASN A 280 -28.19 -40.68 31.97
CA ASN A 280 -27.43 -41.08 33.17
C ASN A 280 -27.52 -40.22 34.45
N TYR A 281 -28.30 -39.13 34.49
CA TYR A 281 -28.65 -38.48 35.77
C TYR A 281 -30.08 -37.95 35.66
N GLY A 282 -30.94 -38.33 36.62
CA GLY A 282 -32.41 -38.27 36.57
C GLY A 282 -33.08 -36.90 36.50
N ASN A 283 -32.51 -35.89 35.83
CA ASN A 283 -33.11 -34.58 35.57
C ASN A 283 -32.73 -34.07 34.16
N GLY A 284 -33.02 -34.84 33.11
CA GLY A 284 -32.87 -34.39 31.73
C GLY A 284 -33.95 -33.36 31.32
N ILE A 285 -33.65 -32.51 30.34
CA ILE A 285 -34.60 -31.55 29.77
C ILE A 285 -35.71 -32.32 29.03
N LYS A 286 -36.97 -32.11 29.45
CA LYS A 286 -38.14 -32.82 28.92
C LYS A 286 -38.41 -32.45 27.47
N GLU A 287 -38.90 -33.42 26.69
CA GLU A 287 -39.25 -33.23 25.28
C GLU A 287 -40.76 -32.99 25.12
N TYR A 288 -41.11 -31.95 24.36
CA TYR A 288 -42.49 -31.62 24.00
C TYR A 288 -42.56 -31.21 22.52
N ALA A 289 -43.70 -31.50 21.88
CA ALA A 289 -43.93 -31.19 20.48
C ALA A 289 -43.85 -29.68 20.19
N ASP A 290 -44.33 -28.86 21.12
CA ASP A 290 -44.36 -27.40 21.03
C ASP A 290 -44.49 -26.75 22.42
N ASN A 291 -44.65 -25.43 22.44
CA ASN A 291 -44.82 -24.64 23.67
C ASN A 291 -46.14 -24.93 24.39
N ALA A 292 -47.21 -25.21 23.64
CA ALA A 292 -48.52 -25.52 24.20
C ALA A 292 -48.49 -26.85 24.96
N ALA A 293 -47.82 -27.87 24.41
CA ALA A 293 -47.61 -29.16 25.07
C ALA A 293 -46.74 -29.02 26.34
N ALA A 294 -45.73 -28.14 26.32
CA ALA A 294 -44.90 -27.88 27.49
C ALA A 294 -45.68 -27.22 28.65
N LEU A 295 -46.49 -26.20 28.34
CA LEU A 295 -47.38 -25.54 29.31
C LEU A 295 -48.43 -26.50 29.87
N ALA A 296 -49.05 -27.32 29.01
CA ALA A 296 -50.04 -28.31 29.43
C ALA A 296 -49.44 -29.40 30.34
N ALA A 297 -48.14 -29.68 30.21
CA ALA A 297 -47.40 -30.59 31.08
C ALA A 297 -46.92 -29.94 32.39
N GLY A 298 -47.29 -28.68 32.64
CA GLY A 298 -47.01 -27.98 33.89
C GLY A 298 -45.62 -27.34 33.97
N LEU A 299 -44.95 -27.09 32.85
CA LEU A 299 -43.73 -26.28 32.87
C LEU A 299 -44.08 -24.81 33.04
N GLU A 300 -43.40 -24.14 33.96
CA GLU A 300 -43.51 -22.69 34.16
C GLU A 300 -42.79 -21.93 33.03
N SER A 301 -43.23 -20.70 32.77
CA SER A 301 -42.54 -19.77 31.85
C SER A 301 -41.08 -19.61 32.26
N GLY A 302 -40.16 -19.68 31.29
CA GLY A 302 -38.73 -19.70 31.54
C GLY A 302 -38.12 -21.10 31.71
N THR A 303 -38.93 -22.15 31.90
CA THR A 303 -38.42 -23.53 31.97
C THR A 303 -37.91 -24.01 30.61
N LEU A 304 -36.80 -24.73 30.60
CA LEU A 304 -36.26 -25.33 29.39
C LEU A 304 -37.02 -26.61 28.99
N TYR A 305 -37.29 -26.75 27.69
CA TYR A 305 -37.75 -27.99 27.08
C TYR A 305 -37.10 -28.19 25.71
N ARG A 306 -37.22 -29.39 25.13
CA ARG A 306 -36.74 -29.66 23.77
C ARG A 306 -37.84 -30.11 22.82
N THR A 307 -37.66 -29.86 21.53
CA THR A 307 -38.44 -30.47 20.44
C THR A 307 -37.45 -31.10 19.47
N GLY A 308 -37.30 -32.44 19.48
CA GLY A 308 -36.20 -33.11 18.80
C GLY A 308 -34.85 -32.67 19.37
N ASP A 309 -33.97 -32.16 18.50
CA ASP A 309 -32.62 -31.67 18.82
C ASP A 309 -32.56 -30.15 19.10
N VAL A 310 -33.72 -29.49 19.20
CA VAL A 310 -33.82 -28.04 19.44
C VAL A 310 -34.17 -27.78 20.90
N LEU A 311 -33.33 -27.00 21.60
CA LEU A 311 -33.61 -26.50 22.93
C LEU A 311 -34.48 -25.22 22.86
N LYS A 312 -35.54 -25.16 23.65
CA LYS A 312 -36.53 -24.08 23.69
C LYS A 312 -36.81 -23.65 25.14
N ILE A 313 -37.33 -22.45 25.30
CA ILE A 313 -37.80 -21.90 26.57
C ILE A 313 -39.32 -21.77 26.50
N VAL A 314 -40.02 -22.16 27.57
CA VAL A 314 -41.46 -21.91 27.71
C VAL A 314 -41.71 -20.40 27.75
N HIS A 315 -42.52 -19.90 26.84
CA HIS A 315 -42.91 -18.49 26.73
C HIS A 315 -44.43 -18.33 26.71
#